data_AF-A0A2H0W657-F1
#
_entry.id   AF-A0A2H0W657-F1
#
_cell.length_a   1.000
_cell.length_b   1.000
_cell.length_c   1.000
_cell.angle_alpha   90.00
_cell.angle_beta   90.00
_cell.angle_gamma   90.00
#
_symmetry.space_group_name_H-M   'P 1'
#
loop_
_entity.id
_entity.type
_entity.pdbx_description
1 polymer ?
#
loop_
_entity_poly.entity_id
_entity_poly.type
_entity_poly.pdbx_seq_one_letter_code
_entity_poly.pdbx_strand_id
1 'polypeptide(L)'
;MDITAIQKRISMLEKYTQENREMKEMIKEELENDLRYVEITEEAKAVAEKKKRLKEEILAAGPNQKLADTIKSNTEEIGLLKEILSAELIQVYTENKTDEITDESGESRKFKLNVKLLPKGAKDDSRDGLGRYTDEN
;
A
#
# COMPACT_ATOMS: atom_id res chain seq x y z
N MET A 1 -12.69 -29.31 -2.84
CA MET A 1 -11.38 -28.71 -3.20
C MET A 1 -10.31 -29.44 -2.41
N ASP A 2 -9.24 -29.90 -3.06
CA ASP A 2 -8.23 -30.74 -2.41
C ASP A 2 -7.25 -29.89 -1.58
N ILE A 3 -7.26 -30.11 -0.26
CA ILE A 3 -6.40 -29.40 0.71
C ILE A 3 -4.92 -29.61 0.39
N THR A 4 -4.55 -30.78 -0.14
CA THR A 4 -3.15 -31.07 -0.49
C THR A 4 -2.67 -30.23 -1.68
N ALA A 5 -3.55 -29.94 -2.64
CA ALA A 5 -3.24 -29.04 -3.75
C ALA A 5 -3.00 -27.59 -3.29
N ILE A 6 -3.76 -27.13 -2.28
CA ILE A 6 -3.58 -25.81 -1.68
C ILE A 6 -2.25 -25.76 -0.90
N GLN A 7 -1.96 -26.77 -0.07
CA GLN A 7 -0.71 -26.87 0.68
C GLN A 7 0.52 -26.89 -0.23
N LYS A 8 0.46 -27.65 -1.33
CA LYS A 8 1.54 -27.67 -2.34
C LYS A 8 1.78 -26.30 -2.96
N ARG A 9 0.71 -25.56 -3.29
CA ARG A 9 0.83 -24.19 -3.83
C ARG A 9 1.43 -23.21 -2.83
N ILE A 10 1.06 -23.30 -1.55
CA ILE A 10 1.65 -22.49 -0.49
C ILE A 10 3.15 -22.76 -0.38
N SER A 11 3.55 -24.03 -0.31
CA SER A 11 4.97 -24.40 -0.24
C SER A 11 5.77 -23.93 -1.46
N MET A 12 5.20 -24.01 -2.67
CA MET A 12 5.83 -23.48 -3.88
C MET A 12 5.97 -21.94 -3.83
N LEU A 13 4.96 -21.24 -3.34
CA LEU A 13 5.00 -19.77 -3.16
C LEU A 13 6.09 -19.37 -2.17
N GLU A 14 6.18 -20.06 -1.03
CA GLU A 14 7.21 -19.79 -0.01
C GLU A 14 8.61 -20.04 -0.59
N LYS A 15 8.80 -21.16 -1.29
CA LYS A 15 10.06 -21.49 -1.97
C LYS A 15 10.47 -20.40 -2.96
N TYR A 16 9.60 -20.06 -3.91
CA TYR A 16 9.94 -19.06 -4.92
C TYR A 16 10.09 -17.65 -4.35
N THR A 17 9.38 -17.32 -3.26
CA THR A 17 9.55 -16.05 -2.55
C THR A 17 10.93 -15.96 -1.91
N GLN A 18 11.37 -17.04 -1.27
CA GLN A 18 12.69 -17.12 -0.65
C GLN A 18 13.81 -17.09 -1.70
N GLU A 19 13.72 -17.91 -2.75
CA GLU A 19 14.71 -17.91 -3.84
C GLU A 19 14.83 -16.52 -4.50
N ASN A 20 13.71 -15.85 -4.77
CA ASN A 20 13.72 -14.50 -5.31
C ASN A 20 14.33 -13.47 -4.36
N ARG A 21 14.18 -13.66 -3.05
CA ARG A 21 14.78 -12.77 -2.06
C ARG A 21 16.31 -12.90 -2.08
N GLU A 22 16.81 -14.13 -2.05
CA GLU A 22 18.24 -14.43 -2.09
C GLU A 22 18.89 -13.92 -3.38
N MET A 23 18.29 -14.21 -4.55
CA MET A 23 18.81 -13.71 -5.83
C MET A 23 18.86 -12.18 -5.91
N LYS A 24 17.85 -11.49 -5.35
CA LYS A 24 17.85 -10.03 -5.28
C LYS A 24 18.95 -9.48 -4.37
N GLU A 25 19.22 -10.16 -3.26
CA GLU A 25 20.29 -9.79 -2.34
C GLU A 25 21.66 -9.93 -3.00
N MET A 26 21.90 -11.04 -3.71
CA MET A 26 23.13 -11.24 -4.49
C MET A 26 23.34 -10.15 -5.56
N ILE A 27 22.31 -9.85 -6.36
CA ILE A 27 22.39 -8.78 -7.37
C ILE A 27 22.66 -7.43 -6.70
N LYS A 28 22.02 -7.17 -5.55
CA LYS A 28 22.23 -5.92 -4.80
C LYS A 28 23.68 -5.81 -4.32
N GLU A 29 24.25 -6.88 -3.79
CA GLU A 29 25.66 -6.92 -3.38
C GLU A 29 26.60 -6.67 -4.57
N GLU A 30 26.34 -7.27 -5.73
CA GLU A 30 27.14 -7.02 -6.95
C GLU A 30 27.09 -5.54 -7.37
N LEU A 31 25.90 -4.95 -7.35
CA LEU A 31 25.71 -3.53 -7.68
C LEU A 31 26.42 -2.62 -6.67
N GLU A 32 26.32 -2.89 -5.37
CA GLU A 32 26.95 -2.09 -4.32
C GLU A 32 28.48 -2.17 -4.33
N ASN A 33 29.06 -3.21 -4.94
CA ASN A 33 30.50 -3.38 -5.11
C ASN A 33 31.04 -2.81 -6.45
N ASP A 34 30.19 -2.48 -7.43
CA ASP A 34 30.63 -1.84 -8.69
C ASP A 34 30.78 -0.32 -8.48
N LEU A 35 32.01 0.17 -8.54
CA LEU A 35 32.33 1.59 -8.34
C LEU A 35 31.55 2.53 -9.29
N ARG A 36 31.32 2.13 -10.55
CA ARG A 36 30.58 2.96 -11.51
C ARG A 36 29.12 3.09 -11.11
N TYR A 37 28.54 2.00 -10.62
CA TYR A 37 27.16 1.99 -10.13
C TYR A 37 27.01 2.87 -8.88
N VAL A 38 27.96 2.77 -7.95
CA VAL A 38 27.97 3.59 -6.72
C VAL A 38 28.10 5.08 -7.05
N GLU A 39 29.04 5.46 -7.93
CA GLU A 39 29.24 6.85 -8.34
C GLU A 39 27.98 7.45 -8.99
N ILE A 40 27.38 6.75 -9.96
CA ILE A 40 26.14 7.19 -10.60
C ILE A 40 24.99 7.29 -9.61
N THR A 41 24.93 6.37 -8.63
CA THR A 41 23.89 6.38 -7.59
C THR A 41 24.03 7.59 -6.68
N GLU A 42 25.25 7.96 -6.28
CA GLU A 42 25.51 9.14 -5.47
C GLU A 42 25.24 10.45 -6.24
N GLU A 43 25.62 10.52 -7.51
CA GLU A 43 25.26 11.65 -8.37
C GLU A 43 23.73 11.80 -8.50
N ALA A 44 23.02 10.69 -8.72
CA ALA A 44 21.57 10.68 -8.80
C ALA A 44 20.92 11.11 -7.48
N LYS A 45 21.45 10.68 -6.33
CA LYS A 45 21.01 11.15 -5.01
C LYS A 45 21.20 12.66 -4.86
N ALA A 46 22.38 13.18 -5.21
CA ALA A 46 22.65 14.62 -5.14
C ALA A 46 21.71 15.44 -6.04
N VAL A 47 21.40 14.95 -7.25
CA VAL A 47 20.42 15.57 -8.14
C VAL A 47 19.00 15.48 -7.57
N ALA A 48 18.62 14.34 -6.99
CA ALA A 48 17.32 14.15 -6.36
C ALA A 48 17.13 15.07 -5.15
N GLU A 49 18.16 15.26 -4.33
CA GLU A 49 18.15 16.22 -3.22
C GLU A 49 17.99 17.66 -3.71
N LYS A 50 18.74 18.07 -4.74
CA LYS A 50 18.57 19.40 -5.37
C LYS A 50 17.15 19.60 -5.88
N LYS A 51 16.60 18.60 -6.57
CA LYS A 51 15.21 18.61 -7.05
C LYS A 51 14.21 18.70 -5.90
N LYS A 52 14.44 17.98 -4.81
CA LYS A 52 13.60 18.00 -3.61
C LYS A 52 13.60 19.40 -2.97
N ARG A 53 14.77 20.00 -2.76
CA ARG A 53 14.89 21.36 -2.21
C ARG A 53 14.18 22.40 -3.07
N LEU A 54 14.40 22.36 -4.39
CA LEU A 54 13.72 23.25 -5.33
C LEU A 54 12.20 23.07 -5.28
N LYS A 55 11.72 21.83 -5.17
CA LYS A 55 10.28 21.54 -5.01
C LYS A 55 9.74 22.13 -3.71
N GLU A 56 10.47 21.99 -2.59
CA GLU A 56 10.09 22.56 -1.30
C GLU A 56 10.05 24.09 -1.36
N GLU A 57 11.03 24.73 -1.99
CA GLU A 57 11.04 26.19 -2.22
C GLU A 57 9.83 26.66 -3.05
N ILE A 58 9.52 25.94 -4.13
CA ILE A 58 8.36 26.24 -4.98
C ILE A 58 7.07 26.07 -4.18
N LEU A 59 6.95 25.02 -3.38
CA LEU A 59 5.75 24.76 -2.57
C LEU A 59 5.60 25.75 -1.41
N ALA A 60 6.71 26.21 -0.83
CA ALA A 60 6.71 27.24 0.22
C ALA A 60 6.30 28.62 -0.30
N ALA A 61 6.23 28.83 -1.63
CA ALA A 61 5.67 30.05 -2.19
C ALA A 61 4.19 30.18 -1.78
N GLY A 62 3.79 31.36 -1.28
CA GLY A 62 2.49 31.58 -0.62
C GLY A 62 1.24 31.01 -1.32
N PRO A 63 1.07 31.14 -2.66
CA PRO A 63 -0.04 30.51 -3.37
C PRO A 63 0.01 28.98 -3.38
N ASN A 64 1.20 28.40 -3.49
CA ASN A 64 1.40 26.95 -3.56
C ASN A 64 1.26 26.30 -2.19
N GLN A 65 1.65 26.99 -1.12
CA GLN A 65 1.50 26.50 0.25
C GLN A 65 0.02 26.25 0.57
N LYS A 66 -0.86 27.20 0.23
CA LYS A 66 -2.31 27.06 0.41
C LYS A 66 -2.89 25.88 -0.38
N LEU A 67 -2.43 25.69 -1.61
CA LEU A 67 -2.83 24.54 -2.43
C LEU A 67 -2.35 23.22 -1.81
N ALA A 68 -1.12 23.17 -1.32
CA ALA A 68 -0.56 21.99 -0.66
C ALA A 68 -1.35 21.63 0.61
N ASP A 69 -1.68 22.63 1.43
CA ASP A 69 -2.47 22.43 2.65
C ASP A 69 -3.89 21.95 2.33
N THR A 70 -4.51 22.50 1.28
CA THR A 70 -5.84 22.08 0.82
C THR A 70 -5.82 20.64 0.28
N ILE A 71 -4.81 20.28 -0.51
CA ILE A 71 -4.63 18.92 -1.01
C ILE A 71 -4.45 17.94 0.14
N LYS A 72 -3.66 18.31 1.15
CA LYS A 72 -3.44 17.48 2.34
C LYS A 72 -4.74 17.23 3.09
N SER A 73 -5.49 18.29 3.39
CA SER A 73 -6.80 18.19 4.07
C SER A 73 -7.80 17.36 3.27
N ASN A 74 -7.92 17.58 1.96
CA ASN A 74 -8.79 16.78 1.10
C ASN A 74 -8.38 15.30 1.08
N THR A 75 -7.08 15.01 1.14
CA THR A 75 -6.57 13.62 1.14
C THR A 75 -6.93 12.90 2.43
N GLU A 76 -6.80 13.59 3.57
CA GLU A 76 -7.21 13.07 4.89
C GLU A 76 -8.71 12.79 4.92
N GLU A 77 -9.53 13.74 4.44
CA GLU A 77 -10.98 13.59 4.38
C GLU A 77 -11.42 12.45 3.44
N ILE A 78 -10.80 12.33 2.26
CA ILE A 78 -11.05 11.21 1.34
C ILE A 78 -10.70 9.87 1.99
N GLY A 79 -9.64 9.82 2.80
CA GLY A 79 -9.26 8.63 3.55
C GLY A 79 -10.35 8.22 4.53
N LEU A 80 -10.79 9.15 5.37
CA LEU A 80 -11.85 8.96 6.35
C LEU A 80 -13.16 8.50 5.68
N LEU A 81 -13.60 9.19 4.63
CA LEU A 81 -14.82 8.84 3.90
C LEU A 81 -14.77 7.44 3.29
N LYS A 82 -13.60 7.00 2.78
CA LYS A 82 -13.43 5.64 2.25
C LYS A 82 -13.51 4.58 3.33
N GLU A 83 -12.98 4.85 4.52
CA GLU A 83 -13.06 3.92 5.65
C GLU A 83 -14.50 3.76 6.14
N ILE A 84 -15.20 4.87 6.31
CA ILE A 84 -16.63 4.89 6.67
C ILE A 84 -17.43 4.12 5.61
N LEU A 85 -17.28 4.48 4.34
CA LEU A 85 -17.98 3.82 3.23
C LEU A 85 -17.68 2.32 3.19
N SER A 86 -16.44 1.90 3.43
CA SER A 86 -16.09 0.47 3.44
C SER A 86 -16.83 -0.29 4.55
N ALA A 87 -16.96 0.30 5.75
CA ALA A 87 -17.71 -0.30 6.83
C ALA A 87 -19.21 -0.41 6.50
N GLU A 88 -19.79 0.65 5.92
CA GLU A 88 -21.18 0.69 5.49
C GLU A 88 -21.46 -0.35 4.39
N LEU A 89 -20.59 -0.46 3.39
CA LEU A 89 -20.73 -1.45 2.31
C LEU A 89 -20.66 -2.89 2.84
N ILE A 90 -19.81 -3.17 3.83
CA ILE A 90 -19.77 -4.48 4.50
C ILE A 90 -21.09 -4.74 5.24
N GLN A 91 -21.63 -3.73 5.92
CA GLN A 91 -22.92 -3.85 6.62
C GLN A 91 -24.06 -4.13 5.63
N VAL A 92 -24.16 -3.35 4.55
CA VAL A 92 -25.14 -3.55 3.47
C VAL A 92 -25.04 -4.96 2.89
N TYR A 93 -23.83 -5.43 2.59
CA TYR A 93 -23.64 -6.80 2.12
C TYR A 93 -24.06 -7.84 3.16
N THR A 94 -23.79 -7.58 4.44
CA THR A 94 -24.13 -8.51 5.53
C THR A 94 -25.63 -8.63 5.72
N GLU A 95 -26.37 -7.52 5.67
CA GLU A 95 -27.82 -7.44 5.89
C GLU A 95 -28.62 -7.87 4.66
N ASN A 96 -28.28 -7.31 3.48
CA ASN A 96 -29.08 -7.44 2.27
C ASN A 96 -28.56 -8.50 1.29
N LYS A 97 -27.36 -9.03 1.52
CA LYS A 97 -26.67 -9.98 0.62
C LYS A 97 -26.54 -9.48 -0.83
N THR A 98 -26.52 -8.16 -1.00
CA THR A 98 -26.34 -7.48 -2.30
C THR A 98 -24.97 -6.83 -2.36
N ASP A 99 -24.37 -6.84 -3.53
CA ASP A 99 -23.12 -6.16 -3.86
C ASP A 99 -23.36 -4.87 -4.67
N GLU A 100 -24.59 -4.35 -4.62
CA GLU A 100 -25.05 -3.23 -5.42
C GLU A 100 -25.71 -2.15 -4.55
N ILE A 101 -25.33 -0.90 -4.77
CA ILE A 101 -25.89 0.29 -4.11
C ILE A 101 -26.30 1.32 -5.15
N THR A 102 -27.32 2.12 -4.84
CA THR A 102 -27.73 3.25 -5.67
C THR A 102 -27.05 4.51 -5.16
N ASP A 103 -26.40 5.26 -6.05
CA ASP A 103 -25.80 6.55 -5.72
C ASP A 103 -26.84 7.70 -5.70
N GLU A 104 -26.40 8.89 -5.29
CA GLU A 104 -27.25 10.07 -5.21
C GLU A 104 -27.86 10.49 -6.56
N SER A 105 -27.26 10.06 -7.67
CA SER A 105 -27.75 10.33 -9.03
C SER A 105 -28.78 9.28 -9.50
N GLY A 106 -29.08 8.28 -8.67
CA GLY A 106 -29.95 7.16 -9.03
C GLY A 106 -29.25 6.09 -9.86
N GLU A 107 -27.92 6.18 -10.04
CA GLU A 107 -27.15 5.19 -10.77
C GLU A 107 -26.74 4.05 -9.84
N SER A 108 -26.85 2.82 -10.34
CA SER A 108 -26.51 1.63 -9.58
C SER A 108 -25.04 1.30 -9.72
N ARG A 109 -24.34 1.17 -8.59
CA ARG A 109 -22.91 0.87 -8.51
C ARG A 109 -22.67 -0.44 -7.78
N LYS A 110 -21.84 -1.29 -8.37
CA LYS A 110 -21.38 -2.52 -7.73
C LYS A 110 -20.11 -2.30 -6.93
N PHE A 111 -20.03 -2.94 -5.77
CA PHE A 111 -18.83 -2.95 -4.94
C PHE A 111 -18.29 -4.37 -4.78
N LYS A 112 -16.98 -4.50 -4.60
CA LYS A 112 -16.30 -5.79 -4.49
C LYS A 112 -15.73 -5.98 -3.08
N LEU A 113 -15.98 -7.13 -2.50
CA LEU A 113 -15.29 -7.58 -1.28
C LEU A 113 -13.96 -8.24 -1.65
N ASN A 114 -12.87 -7.76 -1.05
CA ASN A 114 -11.54 -8.32 -1.25
C ASN A 114 -11.07 -9.02 0.03
N VAL A 115 -11.19 -10.34 0.05
CA VAL A 115 -10.70 -11.18 1.15
C VAL A 115 -9.32 -11.70 0.78
N LYS A 116 -8.33 -11.46 1.63
CA LYS A 116 -6.95 -11.96 1.47
C LYS A 116 -6.52 -12.71 2.72
N LEU A 117 -5.78 -13.80 2.54
CA LEU A 117 -5.08 -14.46 3.63
C LEU A 117 -3.89 -13.61 4.05
N LEU A 118 -3.75 -13.40 5.36
CA LEU A 118 -2.62 -12.68 5.93
C LEU A 118 -1.39 -13.59 5.99
N PRO A 119 -0.18 -13.03 5.83
CA PRO A 119 1.06 -13.78 5.98
C PRO A 119 1.22 -14.26 7.43
N LYS A 120 1.73 -15.47 7.61
CA LYS A 120 1.98 -16.04 8.94
C LYS A 120 3.25 -15.41 9.55
N GLY A 121 3.11 -14.75 10.70
CA GLY A 121 4.25 -14.34 11.53
C GLY A 121 4.98 -13.06 11.09
N ALA A 122 4.24 -11.98 10.80
CA ALA A 122 4.87 -10.65 10.81
C ALA A 122 5.43 -10.40 12.22
N LYS A 123 6.68 -9.98 12.33
CA LYS A 123 7.39 -9.81 13.62
C LYS A 123 6.76 -8.74 14.55
N ASP A 124 5.85 -7.93 14.03
CA ASP A 124 4.97 -7.00 14.76
C ASP A 124 3.53 -7.15 14.25
N ASP A 125 2.88 -8.27 14.56
CA ASP A 125 1.46 -8.44 14.23
C ASP A 125 0.60 -7.83 15.35
N SER A 126 0.69 -6.51 15.50
CA SER A 126 -0.25 -5.70 16.29
C SER A 126 -1.56 -5.54 15.52
N ARG A 127 -2.15 -6.64 15.03
CA ARG A 127 -3.38 -6.60 14.22
C ARG A 127 -4.50 -7.39 14.88
N ASP A 128 -5.70 -6.81 14.88
CA ASP A 128 -6.90 -7.43 15.46
C ASP A 128 -7.41 -8.61 14.60
N GLY A 129 -8.46 -9.30 15.08
CA GLY A 129 -9.11 -10.41 14.36
C GLY A 129 -9.75 -10.03 13.01
N LEU A 130 -9.73 -8.74 12.63
CA LEU A 130 -10.16 -8.20 11.35
C LEU A 130 -8.98 -7.73 10.48
N GLY A 131 -7.74 -7.89 10.96
CA GLY A 131 -6.52 -7.52 10.24
C GLY A 131 -6.18 -6.03 10.27
N ARG A 132 -6.79 -5.24 11.17
CA ARG A 132 -6.49 -3.81 11.36
C ARG A 132 -5.34 -3.64 12.32
N TYR A 133 -4.42 -2.71 12.07
CA TYR A 133 -3.37 -2.39 13.05
C TYR A 133 -4.00 -1.76 14.30
N THR A 134 -3.76 -2.36 15.46
CA THR A 134 -4.04 -1.81 16.78
C THR A 134 -2.83 -0.97 17.18
N ASP A 135 -3.03 0.34 17.30
CA ASP A 135 -2.04 1.27 17.85
C ASP A 135 -1.88 1.00 19.36
N GLU A 136 -1.16 -0.07 19.72
CA GLU A 136 -0.65 -0.26 21.08
C GLU A 136 0.89 -0.27 21.05
N ASN A 137 1.42 0.95 21.19
CA ASN A 137 2.79 1.42 21.47
C ASN A 137 3.85 1.37 20.36
#